data_AF-A0AAC8QT15-F1
#
_entry.id   AF-A0AAC8QT15-F1
#
_cell.length_a   1.000
_cell.length_b   1.000
_cell.length_c   1.000
_cell.angle_alpha   90.00
_cell.angle_beta   90.00
_cell.angle_gamma   90.00
#
_symmetry.space_group_name_H-M   'P 1'
#
loop_
_entity.id
_entity.type
_entity.pdbx_description
1 polymer ?
#
loop_
_entity_poly.entity_id
_entity_poly.type
_entity_poly.pdbx_seq_one_letter_code
_entity_poly.pdbx_strand_id
1 'polypeptide(L)'
;MNLLKRIIGRKFLALIDYCDKVEAAISGRKLAQLKQLAEAFQEMPKAYYIRVTTYFGSILALFYTLLLSYVGLAIALRTVTGGWGVITGLVVFILLVMALSGADKGRTRSLRLFLAVWSLLCVCNVLVAGWLLFASFSWLSVGCWAGSLLLLWLTRQVMNGPELTKLMQWRVSLRIAQYRRQALTQPRRK
;
A
#
# COMPACT_ATOMS: atom_id res chain seq x y z
N MET A 1 3.12 15.03 -18.69
CA MET A 1 2.90 13.75 -17.96
C MET A 1 3.71 13.79 -16.67
N ASN A 2 3.10 13.91 -15.48
CA ASN A 2 3.81 14.19 -14.22
C ASN A 2 4.84 13.09 -13.83
N LEU A 3 6.06 13.49 -13.47
CA LEU A 3 7.14 12.63 -12.96
C LEU A 3 6.67 11.69 -11.85
N LEU A 4 5.87 12.21 -10.90
CA LEU A 4 5.21 11.45 -9.84
C LEU A 4 4.39 10.25 -10.36
N LYS A 5 3.65 10.41 -11.46
CA LYS A 5 2.88 9.31 -12.06
C LYS A 5 3.78 8.23 -12.66
N ARG A 6 4.96 8.61 -13.14
CA ARG A 6 5.95 7.66 -13.68
C ARG A 6 6.65 6.92 -12.55
N ILE A 7 6.99 7.62 -11.46
CA ILE A 7 7.70 7.07 -10.29
C ILE A 7 6.80 6.09 -9.51
N ILE A 8 5.57 6.49 -9.16
CA ILE A 8 4.65 5.64 -8.40
C ILE A 8 4.10 4.51 -9.27
N GLY A 9 3.83 4.81 -10.54
CA GLY A 9 3.22 3.90 -11.50
C GLY A 9 1.73 4.18 -11.68
N ARG A 10 1.27 4.03 -12.93
CA ARG A 10 -0.07 4.43 -13.35
C ARG A 10 -1.17 3.51 -12.82
N LYS A 11 -0.87 2.21 -12.70
CA LYS A 11 -1.86 1.19 -12.30
C LYS A 11 -2.30 1.40 -10.85
N PHE A 12 -1.34 1.64 -9.95
CA PHE A 12 -1.64 1.88 -8.55
C PHE A 12 -2.41 3.19 -8.33
N LEU A 13 -2.05 4.26 -9.04
CA LEU A 13 -2.79 5.53 -8.97
C LEU A 13 -4.21 5.40 -9.55
N ALA A 14 -4.39 4.65 -10.62
CA ALA A 14 -5.72 4.34 -11.16
C ALA A 14 -6.57 3.52 -10.18
N LEU A 15 -5.94 2.62 -9.42
CA LEU A 15 -6.60 1.86 -8.37
C LEU A 15 -7.07 2.76 -7.22
N ILE A 16 -6.23 3.70 -6.77
CA ILE A 16 -6.62 4.70 -5.76
C ILE A 16 -7.82 5.52 -6.25
N ASP A 17 -7.78 6.03 -7.50
CA ASP A 17 -8.88 6.80 -8.08
C ASP A 17 -10.18 5.98 -8.19
N TYR A 18 -10.08 4.70 -8.54
CA TYR A 18 -11.22 3.79 -8.53
C TYR A 18 -11.83 3.64 -7.12
N CYS A 19 -10.99 3.39 -6.10
CA CYS A 19 -11.46 3.27 -4.72
C CYS A 19 -12.08 4.59 -4.21
N ASP A 20 -11.51 5.74 -4.57
CA ASP A 20 -12.04 7.07 -4.22
C ASP A 20 -13.43 7.30 -4.83
N LYS A 21 -13.64 6.93 -6.10
CA LYS A 21 -14.96 7.01 -6.75
C LYS A 21 -16.00 6.17 -6.03
N VAL A 22 -15.62 4.97 -5.57
CA VAL A 22 -16.53 4.12 -4.80
C VAL A 22 -16.83 4.72 -3.42
N GLU A 23 -15.82 5.23 -2.70
CA GLU A 23 -16.05 5.88 -1.40
C GLU A 23 -16.94 7.12 -1.52
N ALA A 24 -16.78 7.93 -2.58
CA ALA A 24 -17.65 9.07 -2.87
C ALA A 24 -19.09 8.65 -3.23
N ALA A 25 -19.25 7.54 -3.96
CA ALA A 25 -20.58 7.01 -4.28
C ALA A 25 -21.29 6.44 -3.04
N ILE A 26 -20.56 5.82 -2.11
CA ILE A 26 -21.08 5.36 -0.81
C ILE A 26 -21.49 6.56 0.05
N SER A 27 -20.64 7.59 0.18
CA SER A 27 -20.95 8.77 1.00
C SER A 27 -22.14 9.56 0.44
N GLY A 28 -22.23 9.68 -0.88
CA GLY A 28 -23.34 10.31 -1.59
C GLY A 28 -24.60 9.46 -1.72
N ARG A 29 -24.64 8.24 -1.14
CA ARG A 29 -25.75 7.28 -1.24
C ARG A 29 -26.21 6.97 -2.68
N LYS A 30 -25.30 7.04 -3.66
CA LYS A 30 -25.61 6.88 -5.09
C LYS A 30 -25.67 5.39 -5.49
N LEU A 31 -26.75 4.72 -5.08
CA LEU A 31 -26.99 3.28 -5.30
C LEU A 31 -26.88 2.81 -6.76
N ALA A 32 -27.26 3.65 -7.73
CA ALA A 32 -27.18 3.33 -9.16
C ALA A 32 -25.73 3.30 -9.67
N GLN A 33 -24.90 4.28 -9.27
CA GLN A 33 -23.47 4.31 -9.61
C GLN A 33 -22.73 3.14 -8.96
N LEU A 34 -23.09 2.80 -7.72
CA LEU A 34 -22.58 1.62 -7.03
C LEU A 34 -22.99 0.30 -7.73
N LYS A 35 -24.13 0.27 -8.44
CA LYS A 35 -24.54 -0.88 -9.27
C LYS A 35 -23.56 -1.11 -10.40
N GLN A 36 -23.36 -0.06 -11.18
CA GLN A 36 -22.52 -0.08 -12.38
C GLN A 36 -21.07 -0.43 -12.03
N LEU A 37 -20.55 0.13 -10.92
CA LEU A 37 -19.19 -0.16 -10.45
C LEU A 37 -19.03 -1.60 -9.92
N ALA A 38 -20.07 -2.18 -9.31
CA ALA A 38 -20.04 -3.57 -8.85
C ALA A 38 -20.23 -4.57 -10.00
N GLU A 39 -21.08 -4.26 -10.97
CA GLU A 39 -21.31 -5.10 -12.17
C GLU A 39 -20.11 -5.12 -13.10
N ALA A 40 -19.32 -4.04 -13.12
CA ALA A 40 -18.04 -3.99 -13.83
C ALA A 40 -16.98 -4.95 -13.25
N PHE A 41 -17.18 -5.49 -12.04
CA PHE A 41 -16.27 -6.43 -11.38
C PHE A 41 -16.99 -7.72 -10.94
N GLN A 42 -17.14 -8.64 -11.90
CA GLN A 42 -17.64 -10.00 -11.64
C GLN A 42 -16.54 -11.03 -11.37
N GLU A 43 -15.26 -10.71 -11.60
CA GLU A 43 -14.17 -11.62 -11.31
C GLU A 43 -13.95 -11.72 -9.79
N MET A 44 -14.50 -12.77 -9.18
CA MET A 44 -14.04 -13.25 -7.88
C MET A 44 -12.55 -13.63 -8.04
N PRO A 45 -11.64 -13.16 -7.16
CA PRO A 45 -10.28 -13.65 -7.16
C PRO A 45 -10.35 -15.14 -6.85
N LYS A 46 -10.25 -15.99 -7.88
CA LYS A 46 -10.11 -17.43 -7.72
C LYS A 46 -8.90 -17.60 -6.82
N ALA A 47 -9.07 -18.17 -5.63
CA ALA A 47 -7.97 -18.50 -4.74
C ALA A 47 -7.08 -19.51 -5.49
N TYR A 48 -6.15 -19.02 -6.30
CA TYR A 48 -5.14 -19.87 -6.93
C TYR A 48 -4.21 -20.28 -5.81
N TYR A 49 -4.49 -21.47 -5.26
CA TYR A 49 -3.64 -22.20 -4.32
C TYR A 49 -2.37 -22.73 -4.99
N ILE A 50 -2.19 -22.47 -6.29
CA ILE A 50 -1.15 -23.06 -7.13
C ILE A 50 -0.11 -21.97 -7.43
N ARG A 51 1.07 -22.12 -6.78
CA ARG A 51 2.23 -21.22 -6.67
C ARG A 51 2.18 -20.18 -5.55
N VAL A 52 2.33 -20.69 -4.31
CA VAL A 52 2.99 -20.10 -3.11
C VAL A 52 2.50 -18.75 -2.56
N THR A 53 1.70 -17.94 -3.26
CA THR A 53 1.22 -16.66 -2.71
C THR A 53 -0.26 -16.44 -3.01
N THR A 54 -1.08 -16.48 -1.96
CA THR A 54 -2.48 -16.00 -2.00
C THR A 54 -2.52 -14.52 -2.40
N TYR A 55 -3.64 -14.03 -2.92
CA TYR A 55 -3.84 -12.58 -3.17
C TYR A 55 -3.56 -11.72 -1.93
N PHE A 56 -3.84 -12.23 -0.73
CA PHE A 56 -3.44 -11.65 0.55
C PHE A 56 -1.92 -11.49 0.71
N GLY A 57 -1.16 -12.39 0.11
CA GLY A 57 0.29 -12.33 -0.03
C GLY A 57 0.77 -11.05 -0.70
N SER A 58 -0.02 -10.40 -1.57
CA SER A 58 0.38 -9.11 -2.16
C SER A 58 0.38 -7.96 -1.14
N ILE A 59 -0.64 -7.86 -0.28
CA ILE A 59 -0.67 -6.84 0.79
C ILE A 59 0.37 -7.18 1.87
N LEU A 60 0.50 -8.45 2.24
CA LEU A 60 1.54 -8.87 3.18
C LEU A 60 2.95 -8.60 2.62
N ALA A 61 3.16 -8.85 1.33
CA ALA A 61 4.41 -8.51 0.66
C ALA A 61 4.67 -6.99 0.72
N LEU A 62 3.67 -6.13 0.49
CA LEU A 62 3.83 -4.69 0.68
C LEU A 62 4.24 -4.35 2.12
N PHE A 63 3.55 -4.92 3.10
CA PHE A 63 3.84 -4.70 4.51
C PHE A 63 5.27 -5.11 4.87
N TYR A 64 5.66 -6.34 4.56
CA TYR A 64 6.98 -6.87 4.93
C TYR A 64 8.11 -6.20 4.13
N THR A 65 7.92 -5.92 2.84
CA THR A 65 8.96 -5.25 2.04
C THR A 65 9.23 -3.84 2.54
N LEU A 66 8.19 -3.08 2.91
CA LEU A 66 8.35 -1.75 3.51
C LEU A 66 8.97 -1.80 4.90
N LEU A 67 8.55 -2.77 5.74
CA LEU A 67 9.11 -2.95 7.07
C LEU A 67 10.60 -3.33 7.01
N LEU A 68 10.96 -4.29 6.16
CA LEU A 68 12.35 -4.70 5.97
C LEU A 68 13.18 -3.61 5.30
N SER A 69 12.59 -2.82 4.40
CA SER A 69 13.25 -1.64 3.82
C SER A 69 13.59 -0.62 4.90
N TYR A 70 12.67 -0.36 5.83
CA TYR A 70 12.92 0.48 6.99
C TYR A 70 14.05 -0.09 7.87
N VAL A 71 14.01 -1.38 8.20
CA VAL A 71 15.04 -2.04 9.01
C VAL A 71 16.41 -1.93 8.34
N GLY A 72 16.50 -2.19 7.04
CA GLY A 72 17.74 -2.04 6.27
C GLY A 72 18.27 -0.60 6.32
N LEU A 73 17.39 0.40 6.20
CA LEU A 73 17.77 1.80 6.29
C LEU A 73 18.24 2.19 7.71
N ALA A 74 17.54 1.71 8.75
CA ALA A 74 17.89 1.97 10.14
C ALA A 74 19.24 1.34 10.52
N ILE A 75 19.54 0.14 10.00
CA ILE A 75 20.86 -0.49 10.17
C ILE A 75 21.94 0.32 9.44
N ALA A 76 21.67 0.75 8.20
CA ALA A 76 22.61 1.55 7.42
C ALA A 76 22.97 2.88 8.14
N LEU A 77 22.00 3.48 8.83
CA LEU A 77 22.11 4.73 9.58
C LEU A 77 22.31 4.54 11.09
N ARG A 78 22.66 3.34 11.57
CA ARG A 78 22.72 3.03 13.00
C ARG A 78 23.65 3.98 13.78
N THR A 79 24.74 4.40 13.16
CA THR A 79 25.74 5.32 13.75
C THR A 79 25.23 6.76 13.88
N VAL A 80 24.21 7.15 13.10
CA VAL A 80 23.68 8.52 13.03
C VAL A 80 22.40 8.67 13.85
N THR A 81 21.58 7.62 13.91
CA THR A 81 20.20 7.71 14.41
C THR A 81 20.04 7.39 15.89
N GLY A 82 21.00 6.71 16.54
CA GLY A 82 20.94 6.41 17.98
C GLY A 82 19.57 5.87 18.43
N GLY A 83 19.04 6.35 19.56
CA GLY A 83 17.71 5.98 20.06
C GLY A 83 16.52 6.47 19.21
N TRP A 84 16.72 7.48 18.35
CA TRP A 84 15.66 8.02 17.48
C TRP A 84 15.19 6.99 16.45
N GLY A 85 16.08 6.09 16.02
CA GLY A 85 15.74 4.99 15.11
C GLY A 85 14.68 4.04 15.66
N VAL A 86 14.57 3.91 16.99
CA VAL A 86 13.53 3.08 17.62
C VAL A 86 12.18 3.78 17.56
N ILE A 87 12.15 5.08 17.86
CA ILE A 87 10.92 5.89 17.84
C ILE A 87 10.36 5.98 16.43
N THR A 88 11.19 6.30 15.43
CA THR A 88 10.76 6.33 14.03
C THR A 88 10.31 4.96 13.55
N GLY A 89 10.92 3.88 14.06
CA GLY A 89 10.55 2.51 13.73
C GLY A 89 9.18 2.12 14.25
N LEU A 90 8.88 2.50 15.49
CA LEU A 90 7.54 2.36 16.08
C LEU A 90 6.48 3.11 15.27
N VAL A 91 6.77 4.35 14.87
CA VAL A 91 5.84 5.14 14.05
C VAL A 91 5.59 4.48 12.70
N VAL A 92 6.65 4.05 11.99
CA VAL A 92 6.52 3.36 10.69
C VAL A 92 5.74 2.05 10.83
N PHE A 93 6.02 1.28 11.89
CA PHE A 93 5.30 0.04 12.17
C PHE A 93 3.81 0.29 12.41
N ILE A 94 3.45 1.27 13.25
CA ILE A 94 2.05 1.63 13.52
C ILE A 94 1.34 2.05 12.22
N LEU A 95 1.98 2.88 11.40
CA LEU A 95 1.44 3.30 10.10
C LEU A 95 1.19 2.12 9.17
N LEU A 96 2.12 1.16 9.11
CA LEU A 96 1.98 -0.05 8.30
C LEU A 96 0.86 -0.96 8.81
N VAL A 97 0.70 -1.10 10.14
CA VAL A 97 -0.40 -1.89 10.74
C VAL A 97 -1.75 -1.24 10.45
N MET A 98 -1.84 0.09 10.56
CA MET A 98 -3.05 0.84 10.18
C MET A 98 -3.36 0.68 8.68
N ALA A 99 -2.34 0.72 7.84
CA ALA A 99 -2.48 0.48 6.40
C ALA A 99 -3.00 -0.94 6.14
N LEU A 100 -2.36 -1.98 6.69
CA LEU A 100 -2.77 -3.37 6.56
C LEU A 100 -4.24 -3.59 6.99
N SER A 101 -4.59 -3.11 8.18
CA SER A 101 -5.94 -3.24 8.73
C SER A 101 -7.00 -2.53 7.89
N GLY A 102 -6.66 -1.39 7.29
CA GLY A 102 -7.55 -0.66 6.38
C GLY A 102 -7.66 -1.32 5.00
N ALA A 103 -6.60 -2.01 4.56
CA ALA A 103 -6.53 -2.70 3.27
C ALA A 103 -7.49 -3.88 3.23
N ASP A 104 -7.55 -4.64 4.33
CA ASP A 104 -8.51 -5.72 4.52
C ASP A 104 -9.97 -5.25 4.46
N LYS A 105 -10.20 -3.99 4.82
CA LYS A 105 -11.51 -3.34 4.77
C LYS A 105 -11.79 -2.63 3.43
N GLY A 106 -10.88 -2.74 2.45
CA GLY A 106 -11.00 -2.08 1.15
C GLY A 106 -11.10 -0.56 1.24
N ARG A 107 -10.38 0.07 2.18
CA ARG A 107 -10.38 1.53 2.36
C ARG A 107 -9.31 2.19 1.49
N THR A 108 -9.68 3.26 0.78
CA THR A 108 -8.73 4.00 -0.06
C THR A 108 -7.60 4.64 0.76
N ARG A 109 -7.91 5.05 2.00
CA ARG A 109 -6.91 5.58 2.95
C ARG A 109 -5.76 4.61 3.20
N SER A 110 -5.99 3.29 3.17
CA SER A 110 -4.93 2.30 3.34
C SER A 110 -3.94 2.32 2.19
N LEU A 111 -4.42 2.33 0.94
CA LEU A 111 -3.57 2.44 -0.25
C LEU A 111 -2.72 3.70 -0.22
N ARG A 112 -3.32 4.82 0.22
CA ARG A 112 -2.60 6.09 0.39
C ARG A 112 -1.56 6.02 1.51
N LEU A 113 -1.82 5.31 2.61
CA LEU A 113 -0.85 5.10 3.69
C LEU A 113 0.34 4.27 3.21
N PHE A 114 0.12 3.17 2.49
CA PHE A 114 1.22 2.40 1.88
C PHE A 114 2.05 3.27 0.93
N LEU A 115 1.39 4.11 0.13
CA LEU A 115 2.07 5.05 -0.75
C LEU A 115 2.90 6.09 0.01
N ALA A 116 2.35 6.64 1.09
CA ALA A 116 3.02 7.63 1.92
C ALA A 116 4.26 7.05 2.59
N VAL A 117 4.15 5.84 3.17
CA VAL A 117 5.30 5.14 3.78
C VAL A 117 6.35 4.80 2.72
N TRP A 118 5.95 4.28 1.57
CA TRP A 118 6.89 4.01 0.47
C TRP A 118 7.61 5.27 0.00
N SER A 119 6.87 6.37 -0.18
CA SER A 119 7.44 7.65 -0.63
C SER A 119 8.41 8.22 0.40
N LEU A 120 8.06 8.15 1.69
CA LEU A 120 8.93 8.55 2.79
C LEU A 120 10.24 7.75 2.76
N LEU A 121 10.17 6.43 2.66
CA LEU A 121 11.35 5.57 2.58
C LEU A 121 12.19 5.81 1.32
N CYS A 122 11.57 6.15 0.18
CA CYS A 122 12.30 6.58 -1.01
C CYS A 122 13.08 7.88 -0.76
N VAL A 123 12.46 8.90 -0.16
CA VAL A 123 13.14 10.16 0.18
C VAL A 123 14.30 9.89 1.13
N CYS A 124 14.08 9.09 2.18
CA CYS A 124 15.13 8.72 3.11
C CYS A 124 16.28 7.96 2.43
N ASN A 125 15.99 7.02 1.51
CA ASN A 125 17.04 6.31 0.77
C ASN A 125 17.88 7.22 -0.12
N VAL A 126 17.28 8.26 -0.72
CA VAL A 126 18.02 9.26 -1.52
C VAL A 126 18.92 10.11 -0.63
N LEU A 127 18.44 10.51 0.56
CA LEU A 127 19.26 11.23 1.53
C LEU A 127 20.46 10.39 1.99
N VAL A 128 20.23 9.10 2.27
CA VAL A 128 21.32 8.17 2.60
C VAL A 128 22.30 8.02 1.43
N ALA A 129 21.81 7.93 0.19
CA ALA A 129 22.67 7.88 -0.99
C ALA A 129 23.60 9.09 -1.10
N GLY A 130 23.06 10.29 -0.88
CA GLY A 130 23.87 11.52 -0.84
C GLY A 130 24.89 11.48 0.28
N TRP A 131 24.50 11.03 1.47
CA TRP A 131 25.38 10.94 2.62
C TRP A 131 26.49 9.87 2.48
N LEU A 132 26.19 8.73 1.85
CA LEU A 132 27.16 7.67 1.51
C LEU A 132 28.31 8.19 0.62
N LEU A 133 28.09 9.24 -0.18
CA LEU A 133 29.13 9.84 -1.02
C LEU A 133 30.15 10.68 -0.24
N PHE A 134 29.81 11.13 0.96
CA PHE A 134 30.64 12.05 1.75
C PHE A 134 31.24 11.45 3.02
N ALA A 135 30.70 10.33 3.52
CA ALA A 135 31.17 9.70 4.76
C ALA A 135 31.69 8.28 4.53
N SER A 136 32.64 7.86 5.35
CA SER A 136 33.19 6.50 5.32
C SER A 136 32.19 5.52 5.92
N PHE A 137 31.66 4.61 5.09
CA PHE A 137 30.72 3.59 5.50
C PHE A 137 31.33 2.20 5.49
N SER A 138 30.82 1.32 6.37
CA SER A 138 31.13 -0.09 6.31
C SER A 138 30.42 -0.74 5.10
N TRP A 139 31.04 -1.77 4.53
CA TRP A 139 30.45 -2.58 3.46
C TRP A 139 29.08 -3.15 3.85
N LEU A 140 28.88 -3.46 5.14
CA LEU A 140 27.61 -3.94 5.67
C LEU A 140 26.51 -2.86 5.62
N SER A 141 26.85 -1.60 5.93
CA SER A 141 25.89 -0.48 5.82
C SER A 141 25.48 -0.23 4.37
N VAL A 142 26.44 -0.27 3.44
CA VAL A 142 26.16 -0.15 1.99
C VAL A 142 25.27 -1.30 1.51
N GLY A 143 25.53 -2.53 1.96
CA GLY A 143 24.69 -3.69 1.65
C GLY A 143 23.26 -3.55 2.18
N CYS A 144 23.09 -3.08 3.41
CA CYS A 144 21.76 -2.84 4.01
C CYS A 144 20.99 -1.71 3.30
N TRP A 145 21.67 -0.64 2.88
CA TRP A 145 21.07 0.42 2.07
C TRP A 145 20.65 -0.08 0.68
N ALA A 146 21.55 -0.80 -0.03
CA ALA A 146 21.23 -1.37 -1.33
C ALA A 146 20.07 -2.38 -1.25
N GLY A 147 20.03 -3.18 -0.19
CA GLY A 147 18.90 -4.07 0.12
C GLY A 147 17.60 -3.29 0.37
N SER A 148 17.66 -2.17 1.10
CA SER A 148 16.51 -1.29 1.30
C SER A 148 15.95 -0.73 -0.01
N LEU A 149 16.83 -0.28 -0.91
CA LEU A 149 16.44 0.18 -2.25
C LEU A 149 15.80 -0.93 -3.10
N LEU A 150 16.40 -2.13 -3.07
CA LEU A 150 15.86 -3.28 -3.79
C LEU A 150 14.47 -3.66 -3.27
N LEU A 151 14.26 -3.62 -1.95
CA LEU A 151 12.95 -3.85 -1.34
C LEU A 151 11.93 -2.78 -1.77
N LEU A 152 12.29 -1.49 -1.80
CA LEU A 152 11.39 -0.44 -2.30
C LEU A 152 11.04 -0.63 -3.78
N TRP A 153 12.00 -1.10 -4.57
CA TRP A 153 11.76 -1.45 -5.96
C TRP A 153 10.77 -2.61 -6.09
N LEU A 154 10.94 -3.68 -5.30
CA LEU A 154 9.99 -4.80 -5.23
C LEU A 154 8.60 -4.32 -4.77
N THR A 155 8.52 -3.47 -3.75
CA THR A 155 7.24 -2.89 -3.30
C THR A 155 6.54 -2.15 -4.45
N ARG A 156 7.28 -1.39 -5.27
CA ARG A 156 6.73 -0.70 -6.45
C ARG A 156 6.19 -1.68 -7.50
N GLN A 157 6.89 -2.80 -7.72
CA GLN A 157 6.40 -3.85 -8.62
C GLN A 157 5.09 -4.46 -8.10
N VAL A 158 5.02 -4.76 -6.80
CA VAL A 158 3.80 -5.28 -6.15
C VAL A 158 2.65 -4.27 -6.21
N MET A 159 2.92 -2.99 -5.94
CA MET A 159 1.92 -1.91 -6.06
C MET A 159 1.32 -1.81 -7.46
N ASN A 160 2.12 -2.04 -8.51
CA ASN A 160 1.66 -2.00 -9.89
C ASN A 160 1.29 -3.40 -10.44
N GLY A 161 1.27 -4.42 -9.59
CA GLY A 161 0.96 -5.79 -9.93
C GLY A 161 -0.54 -6.02 -10.13
N PRO A 162 -0.92 -7.01 -10.98
CA PRO A 162 -2.32 -7.36 -11.18
C PRO A 162 -2.97 -7.93 -9.90
N GLU A 163 -2.19 -8.63 -9.07
CA GLU A 163 -2.66 -9.29 -7.85
C GLU A 163 -3.26 -8.30 -6.84
N LEU A 164 -2.54 -7.23 -6.54
CA LEU A 164 -3.01 -6.19 -5.60
C LEU A 164 -4.25 -5.46 -6.15
N THR A 165 -4.25 -5.18 -7.45
CA THR A 165 -5.35 -4.49 -8.14
C THR A 165 -6.64 -5.30 -8.02
N LYS A 166 -6.57 -6.60 -8.37
CA LYS A 166 -7.71 -7.53 -8.28
C LYS A 166 -8.21 -7.70 -6.85
N LEU A 167 -7.30 -7.88 -5.90
CA LEU A 167 -7.65 -8.01 -4.48
C LEU A 167 -8.41 -6.79 -3.97
N MET A 168 -7.91 -5.59 -4.26
CA MET A 168 -8.54 -4.34 -3.82
C MET A 168 -9.90 -4.13 -4.47
N GLN A 169 -10.02 -4.39 -5.77
CA GLN A 169 -11.30 -4.32 -6.48
C GLN A 169 -12.34 -5.28 -5.89
N TRP A 170 -11.92 -6.49 -5.51
CA TRP A 170 -12.78 -7.46 -4.83
C TRP A 170 -13.17 -7.03 -3.41
N ARG A 171 -12.23 -6.53 -2.60
CA ARG A 171 -12.55 -6.00 -1.25
C ARG A 171 -13.56 -4.84 -1.34
N VAL A 172 -13.40 -3.99 -2.34
CA VAL A 172 -14.31 -2.87 -2.61
C VAL A 172 -15.69 -3.38 -3.06
N SER A 173 -15.77 -4.39 -3.94
CA SER A 173 -17.06 -4.95 -4.36
C SER A 173 -17.83 -5.61 -3.21
N LEU A 174 -17.13 -6.31 -2.30
CA LEU A 174 -17.73 -6.83 -1.07
C LEU A 174 -18.31 -5.72 -0.19
N ARG A 175 -17.57 -4.61 -0.03
CA ARG A 175 -18.03 -3.45 0.73
C ARG A 175 -19.27 -2.82 0.10
N ILE A 176 -19.33 -2.71 -1.24
CA ILE A 176 -20.52 -2.24 -1.96
C ILE A 176 -21.71 -3.18 -1.71
N ALA A 177 -21.50 -4.49 -1.80
CA ALA A 177 -22.55 -5.49 -1.58
C ALA A 177 -23.09 -5.44 -0.15
N GLN A 178 -22.22 -5.30 0.86
CA GLN A 178 -22.62 -5.12 2.25
C GLN A 178 -23.41 -3.82 2.46
N TYR A 179 -22.94 -2.71 1.90
CA TYR A 179 -23.64 -1.42 1.98
C TYR A 179 -25.03 -1.50 1.35
N ARG A 180 -25.16 -2.15 0.19
CA ARG A 180 -26.45 -2.37 -0.48
C ARG A 180 -27.41 -3.17 0.37
N ARG A 181 -26.94 -4.27 0.98
CA ARG A 181 -27.77 -5.07 1.89
C ARG A 181 -28.27 -4.23 3.06
N GLN A 182 -27.39 -3.44 3.69
CA GLN A 182 -27.75 -2.56 4.80
C GLN A 182 -28.72 -1.45 4.38
N ALA A 183 -28.54 -0.86 3.20
CA ALA A 183 -29.44 0.17 2.68
C ALA A 183 -30.83 -0.38 2.33
N LEU A 184 -30.94 -1.66 1.98
CA LEU A 184 -32.20 -2.35 1.70
C LEU A 184 -32.91 -2.81 2.98
N THR A 185 -32.17 -3.13 4.04
CA THR A 185 -32.74 -3.57 5.34
C THR A 185 -33.02 -2.42 6.30
N GLN A 186 -32.56 -1.20 6.03
CA GLN A 186 -32.88 -0.05 6.86
C GLN A 186 -34.36 0.35 6.65
N PRO A 187 -35.21 0.34 7.70
CA PRO A 187 -36.57 0.80 7.57
C PRO A 187 -36.53 2.26 7.12
N ARG A 188 -37.25 2.60 6.04
CA ARG A 188 -37.46 3.99 5.63
C ARG A 188 -37.99 4.74 6.84
N ARG A 189 -37.15 5.55 7.49
CA ARG A 189 -37.66 6.58 8.40
C ARG A 189 -38.49 7.51 7.52
N LYS A 190 -39.81 7.46 7.74
CA LYS A 190 -40.77 8.43 7.22
C LYS A 190 -40.46 9.80 7.80
#